data_AF-A0A537QYB2-F1
#
_entry.id   AF-A0A537QYB2-F1
#
_cell.length_a   1.000
_cell.length_b   1.000
_cell.length_c   1.000
_cell.angle_alpha   90.00
_cell.angle_beta   90.00
_cell.angle_gamma   90.00
#
_symmetry.space_group_name_H-M   'P 1'
#
loop_
_entity.id
_entity.type
_entity.pdbx_description
1 polymer ?
#
loop_
_entity_poly.entity_id
_entity_poly.type
_entity_poly.pdbx_seq_one_letter_code
_entity_poly.pdbx_strand_id
1 'polypeptide(L)'
;EAWFGFARFSPFLRPRTAMGAANDIEAWMKDPKSVQAFEKQRGELGDKPSNELLLKTRLIPDPRAVRLRVYQTHSTHKSMSALRQGSMLFVKDVEFHSVEQQFREAVFTHASTSPNQQLIASLDVARRQMELEGFGLVANAMEVAFAIRQAVAANPLISKYFSILGADKMVPAEYRESGFVDFLAPGANWAIARRSLQDDEFCLDPTRMTLVCGTAGFDGTQFKGILANRYGIQVNKTSRNSVLFQSNINNTRSDVANLIRVLAEISGEIDRTLTQGGANTRKTFDARVKSLMTDVPDLPNFSRFHDGFRGDAGEKTNEGDIRSGFYAAYNTAGCEFIRLADAEIDRRLKSGPELVSASFVIPYPPGFPIMVPGQVITQETIDFMRKLDVKEIHGYDAKEGLKLVRHEALAKMSGRQPAAAPKLKSAGGKS
;
A
#
# COMPACT_ATOMS: atom_id res chain seq x y z
N GLU A 1 2.13 -6.23 -8.26
CA GLU A 1 3.25 -5.26 -8.13
C GLU A 1 3.06 -4.07 -9.09
N ALA A 2 2.09 -3.18 -8.83
CA ALA A 2 1.79 -2.11 -9.77
C ALA A 2 2.96 -1.11 -9.96
N TRP A 3 3.84 -0.98 -8.96
CA TRP A 3 4.94 -0.01 -8.95
C TRP A 3 6.33 -0.67 -8.84
N PHE A 4 6.39 -1.98 -8.63
CA PHE A 4 7.63 -2.73 -8.38
C PHE A 4 8.03 -3.65 -9.54
N GLY A 5 7.32 -3.58 -10.68
CA GLY A 5 7.45 -4.57 -11.75
C GLY A 5 8.84 -4.70 -12.38
N PHE A 6 9.72 -3.70 -12.23
CA PHE A 6 11.10 -3.77 -12.71
C PHE A 6 12.01 -4.61 -11.80
N ALA A 7 11.58 -4.95 -10.58
CA ALA A 7 12.39 -5.64 -9.57
C ALA A 7 12.96 -6.98 -10.05
N ARG A 8 12.29 -7.64 -11.01
CA ARG A 8 12.79 -8.85 -11.67
C ARG A 8 14.21 -8.66 -12.25
N PHE A 9 14.53 -7.45 -12.70
CA PHE A 9 15.80 -7.10 -13.34
C PHE A 9 16.82 -6.54 -12.34
N SER A 10 16.65 -6.81 -11.05
CA SER A 10 17.67 -6.60 -10.04
C SER A 10 17.96 -7.93 -9.34
N PRO A 11 19.23 -8.38 -9.23
CA PRO A 11 19.55 -9.58 -8.45
C PRO A 11 19.20 -9.44 -6.97
N PHE A 12 19.07 -8.21 -6.46
CA PHE A 12 18.72 -7.93 -5.07
C PHE A 12 17.21 -7.94 -4.85
N LEU A 13 16.43 -7.34 -5.76
CA LEU A 13 14.98 -7.18 -5.60
C LEU A 13 14.18 -8.36 -6.16
N ARG A 14 14.73 -9.10 -7.14
CA ARG A 14 14.06 -10.22 -7.81
C ARG A 14 13.49 -11.28 -6.85
N PRO A 15 14.17 -11.70 -5.78
CA PRO A 15 13.60 -12.65 -4.81
C PRO A 15 12.32 -12.14 -4.13
N ARG A 16 12.13 -10.81 -4.04
CA ARG A 16 10.91 -10.17 -3.51
C ARG A 16 9.79 -9.99 -4.54
N THR A 17 10.00 -10.44 -5.78
CA THR A 17 8.91 -10.49 -6.77
C THR A 17 8.13 -11.79 -6.62
N ALA A 18 6.83 -11.79 -6.92
CA ALA A 18 6.02 -13.00 -6.76
C ALA A 18 6.54 -14.17 -7.63
N MET A 19 6.92 -13.93 -8.89
CA MET A 19 7.59 -14.95 -9.72
C MET A 19 8.99 -15.34 -9.23
N GLY A 20 9.72 -14.44 -8.57
CA GLY A 20 11.01 -14.76 -7.94
C GLY A 20 10.83 -15.72 -6.78
N ALA A 21 9.98 -15.34 -5.82
CA ALA A 21 9.62 -16.16 -4.67
C ALA A 21 9.02 -17.51 -5.09
N ALA A 22 8.21 -17.56 -6.15
CA ALA A 22 7.66 -18.81 -6.65
C ALA A 22 8.74 -19.81 -7.08
N ASN A 23 9.79 -19.35 -7.76
CA ASN A 23 10.90 -20.23 -8.15
C ASN A 23 11.71 -20.71 -6.93
N ASP A 24 11.91 -19.85 -5.94
CA ASP A 24 12.61 -20.20 -4.70
C ASP A 24 11.81 -21.25 -3.90
N ILE A 25 10.48 -21.10 -3.83
CA ILE A 25 9.58 -22.07 -3.20
C ILE A 25 9.63 -23.42 -3.94
N GLU A 26 9.59 -23.44 -5.27
CA GLU A 26 9.70 -24.68 -6.04
C GLU A 26 11.04 -25.38 -5.84
N ALA A 27 12.14 -24.62 -5.76
CA ALA A 27 13.45 -25.17 -5.47
C ALA A 27 13.50 -25.75 -4.05
N TRP A 28 12.97 -25.02 -3.06
CA TRP A 28 12.87 -25.46 -1.68
C TRP A 28 12.05 -26.74 -1.54
N MET A 29 10.89 -26.84 -2.20
CA MET A 29 10.04 -28.05 -2.17
C MET A 29 10.76 -29.31 -2.69
N LYS A 30 11.73 -29.16 -3.59
CA LYS A 30 12.51 -30.27 -4.18
C LYS A 30 13.76 -30.62 -3.38
N ASP A 31 14.19 -29.75 -2.45
CA ASP A 31 15.36 -30.00 -1.62
C ASP A 31 15.01 -31.03 -0.52
N PRO A 32 15.70 -32.19 -0.42
CA PRO A 32 15.48 -33.15 0.67
C PRO A 32 15.60 -32.53 2.07
N LYS A 33 16.37 -31.44 2.23
CA LYS A 33 16.49 -30.71 3.50
C LYS A 33 15.18 -30.05 3.93
N SER A 34 14.31 -29.68 2.99
CA SER A 34 12.98 -29.12 3.32
C SER A 34 12.11 -30.14 4.05
N VAL A 35 12.10 -31.39 3.57
CA VAL A 35 11.39 -32.51 4.20
C VAL A 35 11.98 -32.78 5.57
N GLN A 36 13.30 -32.84 5.69
CA GLN A 36 13.97 -33.04 6.99
C GLN A 36 13.63 -31.94 7.99
N ALA A 37 13.59 -30.67 7.55
CA ALA A 37 13.23 -29.54 8.39
C ALA A 37 11.77 -29.62 8.85
N PHE A 38 10.85 -29.98 7.96
CA PHE A 38 9.44 -30.20 8.30
C PHE A 38 9.27 -31.34 9.32
N GLU A 39 9.90 -32.49 9.07
CA GLU A 39 9.82 -33.66 9.95
C GLU A 39 10.41 -33.36 11.35
N LYS A 40 11.52 -32.61 11.39
CA LYS A 40 12.10 -32.12 12.64
C LYS A 40 11.14 -31.20 13.40
N GLN A 41 10.58 -30.19 12.73
CA GLN A 41 9.63 -29.27 13.36
C GLN A 41 8.38 -30.00 13.86
N ARG A 42 7.88 -30.98 13.10
CA ARG A 42 6.75 -31.82 13.51
C ARG A 42 7.08 -32.63 14.77
N GLY A 43 8.27 -33.21 14.84
CA GLY A 43 8.75 -33.91 16.04
C GLY A 43 8.87 -33.00 17.27
N GLU A 44 9.33 -31.76 17.09
CA GLU A 44 9.45 -30.76 18.15
C GLU A 44 8.10 -30.24 18.65
N LEU A 45 7.11 -30.07 17.75
CA LEU A 45 5.76 -29.61 18.09
C LEU A 45 4.87 -30.71 18.70
N GLY A 46 5.16 -31.98 18.40
CA GLY A 46 4.34 -33.13 18.78
C GLY A 46 2.99 -33.18 18.04
N ASP A 47 2.14 -34.14 18.41
CA ASP A 47 0.89 -34.42 17.68
C ASP A 47 -0.23 -33.39 17.95
N LYS A 48 -0.15 -32.67 19.08
CA LYS A 48 -1.18 -31.72 19.54
C LYS A 48 -0.55 -30.48 20.18
N PRO A 49 0.19 -29.67 19.40
CA PRO A 49 0.73 -28.41 19.91
C PRO A 49 -0.41 -27.49 20.35
N SER A 50 -0.17 -26.68 21.38
CA SER A 50 -1.15 -25.67 21.81
C SER A 50 -1.25 -24.54 20.77
N ASN A 51 -2.42 -23.89 20.69
CA ASN A 51 -2.60 -22.72 19.82
C ASN A 51 -1.58 -21.61 20.11
N GLU A 52 -1.23 -21.41 21.38
CA GLU A 52 -0.24 -20.41 21.78
C GLU A 52 1.15 -20.73 21.21
N LEU A 53 1.55 -22.01 21.24
CA LEU A 53 2.81 -22.45 20.66
C LEU A 53 2.82 -22.26 19.14
N LEU A 54 1.73 -22.66 18.47
CA LEU A 54 1.60 -22.50 17.01
C LEU A 54 1.70 -21.03 16.59
N LEU A 55 1.03 -20.12 17.30
CA LEU A 55 1.05 -18.68 17.01
C LEU A 55 2.42 -18.03 17.22
N LYS A 56 3.25 -18.59 18.11
CA LYS A 56 4.62 -18.09 18.37
C LYS A 56 5.69 -18.76 17.50
N THR A 57 5.30 -19.72 16.67
CA THR A 57 6.24 -20.51 15.87
C THR A 57 6.09 -20.18 14.38
N ARG A 58 7.21 -19.95 13.70
CA ARG A 58 7.22 -19.87 12.23
C ARG A 58 7.06 -21.26 11.63
N LEU A 59 5.83 -21.62 11.29
CA LEU A 59 5.49 -22.93 10.76
C LEU A 59 6.01 -23.11 9.33
N ILE A 60 6.48 -24.32 9.05
CA ILE A 60 6.93 -24.76 7.73
C ILE A 60 5.84 -25.68 7.17
N PRO A 61 5.35 -25.45 5.94
CA PRO A 61 4.37 -26.34 5.34
C PRO A 61 5.03 -27.69 4.98
N ASP A 62 4.27 -28.78 4.92
CA ASP A 62 4.79 -30.04 4.38
C ASP A 62 5.13 -29.85 2.89
N PRO A 63 6.41 -29.85 2.49
CA PRO A 63 6.80 -29.58 1.10
C PRO A 63 6.18 -30.58 0.11
N ARG A 64 5.82 -31.79 0.57
CA ARG A 64 5.20 -32.84 -0.26
C ARG A 64 3.74 -32.54 -0.59
N ALA A 65 3.08 -31.72 0.22
CA ALA A 65 1.66 -31.38 0.08
C ALA A 65 1.44 -29.99 -0.55
N VAL A 66 2.49 -29.17 -0.72
CA VAL A 66 2.36 -27.82 -1.26
C VAL A 66 1.91 -27.87 -2.73
N ARG A 67 0.84 -27.12 -3.03
CA ARG A 67 0.36 -26.85 -4.39
C ARG A 67 0.55 -25.36 -4.68
N LEU A 68 1.63 -25.02 -5.38
CA LEU A 68 2.02 -23.62 -5.60
C LEU A 68 1.22 -22.96 -6.74
N ARG A 69 0.44 -21.93 -6.40
CA ARG A 69 -0.28 -21.12 -7.38
C ARG A 69 -0.02 -19.63 -7.10
N VAL A 70 0.55 -18.92 -8.06
CA VAL A 70 0.95 -17.51 -7.96
C VAL A 70 0.47 -16.75 -9.20
N TYR A 71 -0.27 -15.68 -8.95
CA TYR A 71 -0.80 -14.77 -9.97
C TYR A 71 -0.31 -13.36 -9.67
N GLN A 72 0.35 -12.71 -10.63
CA GLN A 72 0.99 -11.41 -10.43
C GLN A 72 0.53 -10.42 -11.49
N THR A 73 -0.20 -9.39 -11.05
CA THR A 73 -0.63 -8.28 -11.91
C THR A 73 0.41 -7.16 -11.92
N HIS A 74 0.85 -6.77 -13.11
CA HIS A 74 1.77 -5.66 -13.37
C HIS A 74 1.10 -4.56 -14.17
N SER A 75 1.09 -3.34 -13.62
CA SER A 75 0.81 -2.14 -14.40
C SER A 75 2.10 -1.71 -15.12
N THR A 76 2.37 -2.30 -16.28
CA THR A 76 3.60 -2.06 -17.05
C THR A 76 3.84 -0.56 -17.28
N HIS A 77 2.77 0.21 -17.54
CA HIS A 77 2.85 1.66 -17.76
C HIS A 77 3.28 2.52 -16.55
N LYS A 78 3.33 1.97 -15.33
CA LYS A 78 3.72 2.72 -14.13
C LYS A 78 5.22 2.70 -13.87
N SER A 79 5.89 1.65 -14.33
CA SER A 79 7.28 1.36 -13.95
C SER A 79 8.15 0.95 -15.14
N MET A 80 7.59 0.78 -16.33
CA MET A 80 8.28 0.44 -17.57
C MET A 80 7.73 1.28 -18.74
N SER A 81 8.38 1.19 -19.90
CA SER A 81 8.07 1.97 -21.09
C SER A 81 6.83 1.44 -21.85
N ALA A 82 5.64 1.58 -21.25
CA ALA A 82 4.37 1.21 -21.89
C ALA A 82 3.34 2.34 -21.81
N LEU A 83 2.41 2.38 -22.77
CA LEU A 83 1.33 3.36 -22.78
C LEU A 83 0.36 3.12 -21.62
N ARG A 84 -0.28 4.19 -21.13
CA ARG A 84 -1.28 4.12 -20.05
C ARG A 84 -2.35 3.07 -20.38
N GLN A 85 -2.84 2.37 -19.34
CA GLN A 85 -3.68 1.17 -19.42
C GLN A 85 -2.92 -0.13 -19.77
N GLY A 86 -1.66 -0.07 -20.21
CA GLY A 86 -0.84 -1.25 -20.42
C GLY A 86 -0.57 -2.02 -19.12
N SER A 87 -0.98 -3.28 -19.06
CA SER A 87 -0.73 -4.19 -17.94
C SER A 87 -0.51 -5.64 -18.39
N MET A 88 0.18 -6.43 -17.58
CA MET A 88 0.44 -7.84 -17.81
C MET A 88 0.04 -8.66 -16.58
N LEU A 89 -0.41 -9.89 -16.81
CA LEU A 89 -0.69 -10.88 -15.77
C LEU A 89 0.28 -12.05 -15.95
N PHE A 90 1.13 -12.28 -14.96
CA PHE A 90 2.03 -13.44 -14.91
C PHE A 90 1.39 -14.54 -14.09
N VAL A 91 1.41 -15.76 -14.63
CA VAL A 91 0.79 -16.93 -14.00
C VAL A 91 1.85 -18.00 -13.79
N LYS A 92 1.96 -18.46 -12.54
CA LYS A 92 2.71 -19.63 -12.14
C LYS A 92 1.79 -20.51 -11.31
N ASP A 93 1.07 -21.39 -11.99
CA ASP A 93 0.10 -22.28 -11.37
C ASP A 93 0.37 -23.71 -11.83
N VAL A 94 0.74 -24.56 -10.88
CA VAL A 94 1.04 -25.98 -11.12
C VAL A 94 -0.16 -26.80 -11.61
N GLU A 95 -1.37 -26.23 -11.59
CA GLU A 95 -2.62 -26.81 -12.07
C GLU A 95 -3.28 -25.96 -13.15
N PHE A 96 -2.54 -25.01 -13.77
CA PHE A 96 -3.11 -24.06 -14.73
C PHE A 96 -3.93 -24.74 -15.85
N HIS A 97 -3.46 -25.89 -16.37
CA HIS A 97 -4.13 -26.67 -17.41
C HIS A 97 -5.58 -27.08 -17.04
N SER A 98 -5.90 -27.19 -15.75
CA SER A 98 -7.25 -27.52 -15.27
C SER A 98 -8.18 -26.32 -15.11
N VAL A 99 -7.61 -25.11 -15.09
CA VAL A 99 -8.33 -23.84 -14.84
C VAL A 99 -8.18 -22.83 -15.98
N GLU A 100 -7.46 -23.17 -17.05
CA GLU A 100 -7.11 -22.26 -18.14
C GLU A 100 -8.36 -21.69 -18.83
N GLN A 101 -9.39 -22.51 -19.05
CA GLN A 101 -10.62 -22.05 -19.68
C GLN A 101 -11.33 -20.99 -18.81
N GLN A 102 -11.54 -21.30 -17.53
CA GLN A 102 -12.19 -20.40 -16.58
C GLN A 102 -11.39 -19.09 -16.43
N PHE A 103 -10.06 -19.19 -16.44
CA PHE A 103 -9.18 -18.03 -16.42
C PHE A 103 -9.36 -17.17 -17.67
N ARG A 104 -9.37 -17.77 -18.87
CA ARG A 104 -9.60 -17.05 -20.13
C ARG A 104 -10.98 -16.38 -20.16
N GLU A 105 -12.02 -17.07 -19.72
CA GLU A 105 -13.38 -16.51 -19.59
C GLU A 105 -13.42 -15.30 -18.65
N ALA A 106 -12.74 -15.39 -17.50
CA ALA A 106 -12.62 -14.28 -16.57
C ALA A 106 -11.89 -13.07 -17.19
N VAL A 107 -10.79 -13.31 -17.93
CA VAL A 107 -10.07 -12.26 -18.65
C VAL A 107 -10.95 -11.63 -19.74
N PHE A 108 -11.65 -12.43 -20.54
CA PHE A 108 -12.50 -11.95 -21.63
C PHE A 108 -13.76 -11.23 -21.16
N THR A 109 -14.25 -11.53 -19.94
CA THR A 109 -15.36 -10.79 -19.32
C THR A 109 -15.02 -9.30 -19.11
N HIS A 110 -13.73 -8.98 -18.93
CA HIS A 110 -13.26 -7.62 -18.69
C HIS A 110 -12.49 -7.00 -19.87
N ALA A 111 -12.22 -7.78 -20.92
CA ALA A 111 -11.50 -7.32 -22.10
C ALA A 111 -12.46 -6.80 -23.18
N SER A 112 -11.99 -5.83 -23.97
CA SER A 112 -12.68 -5.43 -25.19
C SER A 112 -12.47 -6.49 -26.28
N THR A 113 -13.51 -6.77 -27.07
CA THR A 113 -13.42 -7.59 -28.29
C THR A 113 -12.63 -6.90 -29.42
N SER A 114 -12.38 -5.59 -29.29
CA SER A 114 -11.56 -4.78 -30.20
C SER A 114 -10.45 -4.07 -29.41
N PRO A 115 -9.35 -4.76 -29.08
CA PRO A 115 -8.29 -4.18 -28.29
C PRO A 115 -7.49 -3.14 -29.08
N ASN A 116 -7.01 -2.10 -28.41
CA ASN A 116 -6.14 -1.11 -29.03
C ASN A 116 -4.76 -1.73 -29.32
N GLN A 117 -4.44 -1.91 -30.60
CA GLN A 117 -3.19 -2.53 -31.05
C GLN A 117 -1.93 -1.74 -30.66
N GLN A 118 -2.02 -0.41 -30.51
CA GLN A 118 -0.89 0.41 -30.05
C GLN A 118 -0.56 0.11 -28.58
N LEU A 119 -1.57 -0.13 -27.74
CA LEU A 119 -1.34 -0.56 -26.35
C LEU A 119 -0.62 -1.90 -26.31
N ILE A 120 -1.07 -2.88 -27.12
CA ILE A 120 -0.44 -4.20 -27.22
C ILE A 120 1.00 -4.08 -27.72
N ALA A 121 1.25 -3.30 -28.78
CA ALA A 121 2.59 -3.08 -29.30
C ALA A 121 3.52 -2.44 -28.25
N SER A 122 3.02 -1.47 -27.47
CA SER A 122 3.80 -0.85 -26.40
C SER A 122 4.19 -1.85 -25.30
N LEU A 123 3.34 -2.84 -25.02
CA LEU A 123 3.63 -3.91 -24.06
C LEU A 123 4.73 -4.86 -24.58
N ASP A 124 4.71 -5.20 -25.86
CA ASP A 124 5.76 -6.05 -26.45
C ASP A 124 7.11 -5.33 -26.53
N VAL A 125 7.11 -4.03 -26.87
CA VAL A 125 8.31 -3.19 -26.81
C VAL A 125 8.85 -3.08 -25.39
N ALA A 126 7.99 -2.83 -24.39
CA ALA A 126 8.39 -2.79 -22.98
C ALA A 126 9.04 -4.11 -22.54
N ARG A 127 8.44 -5.26 -22.90
CA ARG A 127 9.01 -6.58 -22.63
C ARG A 127 10.40 -6.73 -23.24
N ARG A 128 10.56 -6.37 -24.53
CA ARG A 128 11.85 -6.46 -25.23
C ARG A 128 12.91 -5.55 -24.62
N GLN A 129 12.56 -4.30 -24.28
CA GLN A 129 13.49 -3.37 -23.60
C GLN A 129 13.98 -3.97 -22.28
N MET A 130 13.07 -4.49 -21.47
CA MET A 130 13.46 -5.04 -20.18
C MET A 130 14.29 -6.33 -20.31
N GLU A 131 14.01 -7.18 -21.30
CA GLU A 131 14.84 -8.37 -21.58
C GLU A 131 16.28 -8.01 -21.98
N LEU A 132 16.46 -6.99 -22.82
CA LEU A 132 17.77 -6.61 -23.36
C LEU A 132 18.56 -5.67 -22.43
N GLU A 133 17.89 -4.72 -21.79
CA GLU A 133 18.50 -3.58 -21.11
C GLU A 133 18.09 -3.47 -19.63
N GLY A 134 17.13 -4.28 -19.17
CA GLY A 134 16.45 -4.10 -17.89
C GLY A 134 17.38 -4.07 -16.69
N PHE A 135 18.44 -4.89 -16.66
CA PHE A 135 19.41 -4.89 -15.55
C PHE A 135 20.16 -3.56 -15.42
N GLY A 136 20.63 -3.00 -16.55
CA GLY A 136 21.32 -1.72 -16.56
C GLY A 136 20.39 -0.56 -16.23
N LEU A 137 19.18 -0.57 -16.81
CA LEU A 137 18.16 0.45 -16.57
C LEU A 137 17.72 0.52 -15.10
N VAL A 138 17.50 -0.65 -14.46
CA VAL A 138 17.12 -0.71 -13.05
C VAL A 138 18.28 -0.33 -12.13
N ALA A 139 19.50 -0.75 -12.44
CA ALA A 139 20.68 -0.33 -11.69
C ALA A 139 20.83 1.20 -11.73
N ASN A 140 20.71 1.82 -12.91
CA ASN A 140 20.73 3.27 -13.05
C ASN A 140 19.61 3.96 -12.24
N ALA A 141 18.38 3.42 -12.27
CA ALA A 141 17.29 3.99 -11.48
C ALA A 141 17.59 3.94 -9.96
N MET A 142 18.23 2.87 -9.48
CA MET A 142 18.68 2.76 -8.08
C MET A 142 19.81 3.75 -7.77
N GLU A 143 20.81 3.88 -8.66
CA GLU A 143 21.91 4.84 -8.51
C GLU A 143 21.40 6.29 -8.46
N VAL A 144 20.45 6.66 -9.34
CA VAL A 144 19.79 7.97 -9.31
C VAL A 144 19.10 8.22 -7.97
N ALA A 145 18.41 7.22 -7.43
CA ALA A 145 17.76 7.36 -6.13
C ALA A 145 18.78 7.56 -5.00
N PHE A 146 19.88 6.82 -4.99
CA PHE A 146 20.94 7.00 -4.00
C PHE A 146 21.62 8.36 -4.14
N ALA A 147 21.87 8.82 -5.36
CA ALA A 147 22.44 10.15 -5.61
C ALA A 147 21.53 11.26 -5.07
N ILE A 148 20.21 11.16 -5.27
CA ILE A 148 19.24 12.11 -4.70
C ILE A 148 19.26 12.06 -3.18
N ARG A 149 19.19 10.85 -2.57
CA ARG A 149 19.25 10.69 -1.11
C ARG A 149 20.51 11.30 -0.52
N GLN A 150 21.66 11.03 -1.13
CA GLN A 150 22.94 11.55 -0.66
C GLN A 150 23.03 13.07 -0.80
N ALA A 151 22.60 13.61 -1.94
CA ALA A 151 22.66 15.06 -2.18
C ALA A 151 21.69 15.85 -1.28
N VAL A 152 20.51 15.30 -0.97
CA VAL A 152 19.58 15.89 -0.01
C VAL A 152 20.17 15.88 1.40
N ALA A 153 20.72 14.74 1.85
CA ALA A 153 21.27 14.59 3.20
C ALA A 153 22.55 15.42 3.41
N ALA A 154 23.45 15.46 2.42
CA ALA A 154 24.76 16.09 2.54
C ALA A 154 24.72 17.62 2.35
N ASN A 155 23.68 18.18 1.73
CA ASN A 155 23.59 19.62 1.49
C ASN A 155 23.04 20.35 2.72
N PRO A 156 23.82 21.18 3.44
CA PRO A 156 23.39 21.81 4.69
C PRO A 156 22.26 22.83 4.53
N LEU A 157 22.03 23.34 3.32
CA LEU A 157 20.90 24.23 3.07
C LEU A 157 19.60 23.44 2.94
N ILE A 158 19.64 22.29 2.27
CA ILE A 158 18.48 21.43 2.02
C ILE A 158 18.10 20.64 3.26
N SER A 159 19.07 19.99 3.92
CA SER A 159 18.83 19.05 5.02
C SER A 159 18.24 19.68 6.28
N LYS A 160 18.27 21.02 6.40
CA LYS A 160 17.53 21.79 7.42
C LYS A 160 16.01 21.61 7.31
N TYR A 161 15.50 21.48 6.08
CA TYR A 161 14.08 21.58 5.77
C TYR A 161 13.50 20.33 5.12
N PHE A 162 14.33 19.56 4.42
CA PHE A 162 13.89 18.38 3.68
C PHE A 162 14.74 17.16 4.05
N SER A 163 14.09 16.01 4.21
CA SER A 163 14.74 14.73 4.47
C SER A 163 14.01 13.62 3.73
N ILE A 164 14.74 12.59 3.30
CA ILE A 164 14.12 11.39 2.71
C ILE A 164 14.06 10.32 3.78
N LEU A 165 12.87 9.75 3.97
CA LEU A 165 12.67 8.72 4.98
C LEU A 165 13.43 7.43 4.63
N GLY A 166 14.14 6.91 5.63
CA GLY A 166 14.76 5.59 5.62
C GLY A 166 13.78 4.48 6.04
N ALA A 167 14.26 3.24 6.08
CA ALA A 167 13.44 2.10 6.47
C ALA A 167 13.02 2.19 7.93
N ASP A 168 13.90 2.67 8.81
CA ASP A 168 13.62 2.86 10.24
C ASP A 168 12.48 3.85 10.54
N LYS A 169 12.23 4.80 9.64
CA LYS A 169 11.13 5.78 9.76
C LYS A 169 9.82 5.31 9.14
N MET A 170 9.87 4.31 8.27
CA MET A 170 8.71 3.83 7.53
C MET A 170 8.22 2.45 7.97
N VAL A 171 9.11 1.65 8.55
CA VAL A 171 8.87 0.25 8.93
C VAL A 171 9.23 0.08 10.41
N PRO A 172 8.25 -0.33 11.26
CA PRO A 172 8.50 -0.64 12.67
C PRO A 172 9.65 -1.63 12.88
N ALA A 173 10.30 -1.57 14.05
CA ALA A 173 11.52 -2.33 14.31
C ALA A 173 11.27 -3.84 14.38
N GLU A 174 10.10 -4.25 14.86
CA GLU A 174 9.66 -5.65 14.92
C GLU A 174 9.59 -6.32 13.54
N TYR A 175 9.48 -5.55 12.46
CA TYR A 175 9.45 -6.05 11.09
C TYR A 175 10.80 -5.97 10.37
N ARG A 176 11.85 -5.49 11.05
CA ARG A 176 13.21 -5.29 10.51
C ARG A 176 14.23 -6.16 11.23
N GLU A 177 14.03 -7.48 11.19
CA GLU A 177 14.87 -8.48 11.87
C GLU A 177 16.37 -8.35 11.55
N SER A 178 16.71 -7.90 10.33
CA SER A 178 18.09 -7.65 9.91
C SER A 178 18.76 -6.48 10.62
N GLY A 179 17.99 -5.63 11.31
CA GLY A 179 18.45 -4.38 11.91
C GLY A 179 18.69 -3.25 10.89
N PHE A 180 18.26 -3.43 9.63
CA PHE A 180 18.49 -2.43 8.59
C PHE A 180 17.81 -1.09 8.92
N VAL A 181 18.57 0.00 8.82
CA VAL A 181 18.11 1.36 9.15
C VAL A 181 17.78 2.12 7.86
N ASP A 182 18.78 2.33 7.01
CA ASP A 182 18.64 3.00 5.72
C ASP A 182 19.86 2.68 4.83
N PHE A 183 19.73 2.96 3.54
CA PHE A 183 20.79 2.79 2.55
C PHE A 183 22.00 3.72 2.78
N LEU A 184 21.81 4.86 3.45
CA LEU A 184 22.88 5.84 3.73
C LEU A 184 23.31 5.87 5.20
N ALA A 185 22.80 4.96 6.04
CA ALA A 185 23.17 4.91 7.44
C ALA A 185 24.68 4.60 7.61
N PRO A 186 25.36 5.14 8.63
CA PRO A 186 26.75 4.77 8.92
C PRO A 186 26.93 3.25 9.03
N GLY A 187 27.89 2.69 8.31
CA GLY A 187 28.14 1.24 8.27
C GLY A 187 27.24 0.45 7.30
N ALA A 188 26.27 1.09 6.65
CA ALA A 188 25.46 0.46 5.61
C ALA A 188 26.33 -0.05 4.46
N ASN A 189 26.02 -1.25 4.00
CA ASN A 189 26.67 -1.87 2.85
C ASN A 189 25.70 -2.85 2.17
N TRP A 190 26.10 -3.35 1.00
CA TRP A 190 25.27 -4.25 0.20
C TRP A 190 24.96 -5.58 0.89
N ALA A 191 25.80 -6.07 1.79
CA ALA A 191 25.51 -7.30 2.53
C ALA A 191 24.37 -7.09 3.53
N ILE A 192 24.36 -5.96 4.25
CA ILE A 192 23.28 -5.59 5.17
C ILE A 192 22.00 -5.30 4.38
N ALA A 193 22.07 -4.51 3.31
CA ALA A 193 20.90 -4.22 2.47
C ALA A 193 20.32 -5.50 1.85
N ARG A 194 21.17 -6.43 1.39
CA ARG A 194 20.72 -7.74 0.91
C ARG A 194 20.04 -8.55 2.02
N ARG A 195 20.60 -8.56 3.24
CA ARG A 195 19.99 -9.24 4.38
C ARG A 195 18.59 -8.69 4.68
N SER A 196 18.42 -7.37 4.66
CA SER A 196 17.09 -6.75 4.81
C SER A 196 16.09 -7.25 3.75
N LEU A 197 16.54 -7.37 2.50
CA LEU A 197 15.74 -7.91 1.41
C LEU A 197 15.50 -9.41 1.50
N GLN A 198 16.14 -10.14 2.41
CA GLN A 198 15.91 -11.59 2.59
C GLN A 198 15.09 -11.87 3.85
N ASP A 199 15.41 -11.18 4.94
CA ASP A 199 14.97 -11.57 6.28
C ASP A 199 13.86 -10.66 6.82
N ASP A 200 13.83 -9.38 6.45
CA ASP A 200 12.82 -8.46 6.97
C ASP A 200 11.43 -8.76 6.39
N GLU A 201 10.36 -8.54 7.16
CA GLU A 201 9.00 -8.74 6.68
C GLU A 201 8.65 -7.70 5.60
N PHE A 202 9.01 -6.45 5.85
CA PHE A 202 8.88 -5.34 4.90
C PHE A 202 10.25 -4.78 4.53
N CYS A 203 10.44 -4.48 3.23
CA CYS A 203 11.63 -3.82 2.74
C CYS A 203 11.31 -2.48 2.08
N LEU A 204 12.25 -1.54 2.15
CA LEU A 204 12.14 -0.25 1.49
C LEU A 204 12.60 -0.37 0.03
N ASP A 205 11.72 -0.03 -0.91
CA ASP A 205 12.12 0.14 -2.32
C ASP A 205 13.02 1.39 -2.44
N PRO A 206 14.31 1.24 -2.82
CA PRO A 206 15.24 2.36 -2.87
C PRO A 206 14.79 3.46 -3.84
N THR A 207 14.07 3.10 -4.91
CA THR A 207 13.60 4.02 -5.96
C THR A 207 12.40 4.87 -5.52
N ARG A 208 11.80 4.55 -4.37
CA ARG A 208 10.64 5.23 -3.78
C ARG A 208 11.13 6.12 -2.65
N MET A 209 11.25 7.40 -2.95
CA MET A 209 11.83 8.39 -2.06
C MET A 209 10.74 9.27 -1.46
N THR A 210 10.32 8.94 -0.24
CA THR A 210 9.39 9.77 0.53
C THR A 210 10.15 10.96 1.10
N LEU A 211 10.08 12.11 0.43
CA LEU A 211 10.67 13.36 0.90
C LEU A 211 9.70 14.05 1.86
N VAL A 212 10.13 14.29 3.09
CA VAL A 212 9.44 15.12 4.07
C VAL A 212 9.55 16.58 3.65
N CYS A 213 8.41 17.25 3.52
CA CYS A 213 8.31 18.69 3.26
C CYS A 213 7.61 19.45 4.40
N GLY A 214 7.02 18.76 5.39
CA GLY A 214 6.37 19.39 6.53
C GLY A 214 7.34 20.18 7.42
N THR A 215 8.59 19.74 7.53
CA THR A 215 9.69 20.48 8.18
C THR A 215 10.06 21.77 7.45
N ALA A 216 9.70 21.90 6.18
CA ALA A 216 9.80 23.13 5.40
C ALA A 216 8.55 24.01 5.51
N GLY A 217 7.56 23.63 6.33
CA GLY A 217 6.29 24.35 6.50
C GLY A 217 5.26 24.07 5.40
N PHE A 218 5.52 23.13 4.49
CA PHE A 218 4.62 22.80 3.39
C PHE A 218 3.87 21.50 3.63
N ASP A 219 2.56 21.50 3.36
CA ASP A 219 1.87 20.25 3.11
C ASP A 219 2.22 19.69 1.72
N GLY A 220 1.99 18.39 1.51
CA GLY A 220 2.39 17.73 0.27
C GLY A 220 1.69 18.29 -0.97
N THR A 221 0.45 18.76 -0.84
CA THR A 221 -0.33 19.34 -1.96
C THR A 221 0.24 20.69 -2.37
N GLN A 222 0.53 21.56 -1.39
CA GLN A 222 1.19 22.84 -1.60
C GLN A 222 2.56 22.64 -2.23
N PHE A 223 3.37 21.72 -1.69
CA PHE A 223 4.71 21.48 -2.21
C PHE A 223 4.70 20.92 -3.63
N LYS A 224 3.79 19.97 -3.93
CA LYS A 224 3.54 19.51 -5.30
C LYS A 224 3.18 20.66 -6.23
N GLY A 225 2.31 21.58 -5.80
CA GLY A 225 1.93 22.77 -6.57
C GLY A 225 3.13 23.67 -6.88
N ILE A 226 4.01 23.90 -5.90
CA ILE A 226 5.27 24.66 -6.08
C ILE A 226 6.16 23.99 -7.12
N LEU A 227 6.42 22.69 -6.96
CA LEU A 227 7.27 21.91 -7.87
C LEU A 227 6.72 21.90 -9.30
N ALA A 228 5.43 21.67 -9.47
CA ALA A 228 4.80 21.60 -10.79
C ALA A 228 4.73 22.97 -11.48
N ASN A 229 4.22 23.98 -10.78
CA ASN A 229 3.89 25.27 -11.40
C ASN A 229 5.12 26.15 -11.63
N ARG A 230 6.12 26.11 -10.73
CA ARG A 230 7.32 26.95 -10.85
C ARG A 230 8.46 26.25 -11.59
N TYR A 231 8.56 24.93 -11.46
CA TYR A 231 9.75 24.18 -11.89
C TYR A 231 9.45 23.05 -12.88
N GLY A 232 8.18 22.79 -13.21
CA GLY A 232 7.80 21.71 -14.11
C GLY A 232 8.06 20.30 -13.56
N ILE A 233 8.28 20.15 -12.25
CA ILE A 233 8.58 18.87 -11.61
C ILE A 233 7.27 18.23 -11.12
N GLN A 234 6.97 17.04 -11.66
CA GLN A 234 5.81 16.25 -11.26
C GLN A 234 6.19 15.22 -10.20
N VAL A 235 5.35 15.06 -9.19
CA VAL A 235 5.51 14.04 -8.12
C VAL A 235 4.35 13.06 -8.13
N ASN A 236 4.62 11.81 -7.74
CA ASN A 236 3.68 10.71 -7.87
C ASN A 236 2.53 10.79 -6.87
N LYS A 237 2.86 11.00 -5.60
CA LYS A 237 1.93 10.98 -4.47
C LYS A 237 2.30 12.09 -3.49
N THR A 238 1.29 12.65 -2.85
CA THR A 238 1.44 13.58 -1.73
C THR A 238 0.84 12.95 -0.48
N SER A 239 1.33 13.37 0.69
CA SER A 239 0.73 13.14 1.99
C SER A 239 0.54 14.49 2.69
N ARG A 240 0.12 14.48 3.97
CA ARG A 240 0.01 15.70 4.78
C ARG A 240 1.34 16.45 4.86
N ASN A 241 2.46 15.76 4.98
CA ASN A 241 3.77 16.37 5.25
C ASN A 241 4.91 15.83 4.39
N SER A 242 4.58 15.12 3.32
CA SER A 242 5.58 14.51 2.42
C SER A 242 5.10 14.42 0.98
N VAL A 243 6.05 14.27 0.08
CA VAL A 243 5.83 13.92 -1.32
C VAL A 243 6.66 12.70 -1.68
N LEU A 244 6.15 11.87 -2.60
CA LEU A 244 6.85 10.72 -3.13
C LEU A 244 7.52 11.07 -4.45
N PHE A 245 8.85 11.13 -4.44
CA PHE A 245 9.66 11.06 -5.65
C PHE A 245 9.87 9.61 -6.02
N GLN A 246 9.85 9.34 -7.33
CA GLN A 246 10.20 8.05 -7.89
C GLN A 246 11.34 8.26 -8.88
N SER A 247 12.44 7.53 -8.70
CA SER A 247 13.35 7.30 -9.83
C SER A 247 12.77 6.21 -10.73
N ASN A 248 12.85 6.42 -12.03
CA ASN A 248 12.45 5.45 -13.04
C ASN A 248 13.60 5.20 -14.01
N ILE A 249 13.43 4.21 -14.87
CA ILE A 249 14.44 3.75 -15.83
C ILE A 249 14.87 4.82 -16.85
N ASN A 250 14.13 5.92 -16.98
CA ASN A 250 14.41 7.01 -17.89
C ASN A 250 15.09 8.21 -17.22
N ASN A 251 15.26 8.20 -15.89
CA ASN A 251 15.89 9.33 -15.20
C ASN A 251 17.40 9.40 -15.45
N THR A 252 17.90 10.63 -15.51
CA THR A 252 19.29 10.96 -15.79
C THR A 252 19.95 11.70 -14.62
N ARG A 253 21.28 11.84 -14.67
CA ARG A 253 22.01 12.68 -13.69
C ARG A 253 21.60 14.16 -13.74
N SER A 254 21.15 14.65 -14.90
CA SER A 254 20.64 16.01 -15.06
C SER A 254 19.36 16.23 -14.25
N ASP A 255 18.50 15.21 -14.14
CA ASP A 255 17.30 15.27 -13.30
C ASP A 255 17.65 15.43 -11.82
N VAL A 256 18.69 14.72 -11.37
CA VAL A 256 19.23 14.85 -10.00
C VAL A 256 19.70 16.28 -9.78
N ALA A 257 20.56 16.81 -10.65
CA ALA A 257 21.08 18.17 -10.52
C ALA A 257 19.96 19.22 -10.51
N ASN A 258 18.95 19.08 -11.37
CA ASN A 258 17.80 19.98 -11.40
C ASN A 258 16.98 19.93 -10.10
N LEU A 259 16.67 18.72 -9.60
CA LEU A 259 15.93 18.57 -8.34
C LEU A 259 16.69 19.20 -7.17
N ILE A 260 18.00 18.93 -7.05
CA ILE A 260 18.83 19.47 -5.97
C ILE A 260 18.94 20.99 -6.04
N ARG A 261 19.09 21.56 -7.25
CA ARG A 261 19.05 23.01 -7.46
C ARG A 261 17.73 23.61 -6.97
N VAL A 262 16.60 23.01 -7.34
CA VAL A 262 15.26 23.47 -6.93
C VAL A 262 15.07 23.40 -5.42
N LEU A 263 15.45 22.28 -4.79
CA LEU A 263 15.35 22.14 -3.33
C LEU A 263 16.24 23.15 -2.59
N ALA A 264 17.45 23.42 -3.10
CA ALA A 264 18.35 24.43 -2.54
C ALA A 264 17.77 25.85 -2.69
N GLU A 265 17.17 26.18 -3.84
CA GLU A 265 16.53 27.47 -4.10
C GLU A 265 15.37 27.71 -3.12
N ILE A 266 14.46 26.74 -2.98
CA ILE A 266 13.33 26.80 -2.04
C ILE A 266 13.84 26.92 -0.59
N SER A 267 14.85 26.15 -0.22
CA SER A 267 15.46 26.23 1.13
C SER A 267 16.06 27.61 1.40
N GLY A 268 16.71 28.22 0.41
CA GLY A 268 17.22 29.59 0.49
C GLY A 268 16.13 30.65 0.61
N GLU A 269 14.97 30.45 -0.05
CA GLU A 269 13.81 31.32 0.13
C GLU A 269 13.25 31.27 1.55
N ILE A 270 13.19 30.08 2.15
CA ILE A 270 12.77 29.90 3.55
C ILE A 270 13.77 30.59 4.48
N ASP A 271 15.08 30.36 4.32
CA ASP A 271 16.12 31.00 5.14
C ASP A 271 16.04 32.54 5.07
N ARG A 272 15.86 33.11 3.87
CA ARG A 272 15.69 34.57 3.69
C ARG A 272 14.44 35.09 4.41
N THR A 273 13.31 34.41 4.22
CA THR A 273 12.03 34.78 4.84
C THR A 273 12.13 34.76 6.36
N LEU A 274 12.73 33.72 6.93
CA LEU A 274 12.88 33.60 8.37
C LEU A 274 13.88 34.60 8.96
N THR A 275 14.92 34.97 8.20
CA THR A 275 15.92 35.96 8.65
C THR A 275 15.35 37.37 8.63
N GLN A 276 14.56 37.71 7.60
CA GLN A 276 13.99 39.06 7.42
C GLN A 276 12.68 39.28 8.20
N GLY A 277 11.91 38.21 8.45
CA GLY A 277 10.54 38.31 8.97
C GLY A 277 10.40 38.52 10.48
N GLY A 278 11.50 38.60 11.24
CA GLY A 278 11.48 38.80 12.69
C GLY A 278 10.79 37.68 13.49
N ALA A 279 10.53 37.95 14.77
CA ALA A 279 10.04 36.93 15.72
C ALA A 279 8.66 36.34 15.35
N ASN A 280 7.75 37.16 14.82
CA ASN A 280 6.40 36.72 14.50
C ASN A 280 6.36 35.74 13.32
N THR A 281 7.19 35.97 12.29
CA THR A 281 7.32 35.06 11.14
C THR A 281 7.85 33.71 11.59
N ARG A 282 8.86 33.69 12.45
CA ARG A 282 9.40 32.44 13.00
C ARG A 282 8.37 31.69 13.83
N LYS A 283 7.64 32.38 14.72
CA LYS A 283 6.55 31.77 15.50
C LYS A 283 5.47 31.14 14.61
N THR A 284 5.12 31.81 13.51
CA THR A 284 4.12 31.29 12.55
C THR A 284 4.64 30.07 11.80
N PHE A 285 5.90 30.09 11.37
CA PHE A 285 6.55 28.94 10.73
C PHE A 285 6.62 27.74 11.68
N ASP A 286 7.06 27.94 12.92
CA ASP A 286 7.17 26.88 13.93
C ASP A 286 5.81 26.25 14.25
N ALA A 287 4.76 27.08 14.38
CA ALA A 287 3.39 26.60 14.56
C ALA A 287 2.91 25.77 13.36
N ARG A 288 3.25 26.19 12.13
CA ARG A 288 2.91 25.45 10.91
C ARG A 288 3.65 24.10 10.85
N VAL A 289 4.94 24.08 11.15
CA VAL A 289 5.75 22.85 11.21
C VAL A 289 5.17 21.90 12.27
N LYS A 290 4.84 22.39 13.46
CA LYS A 290 4.21 21.58 14.52
C LYS A 290 2.90 20.95 14.05
N SER A 291 2.03 21.72 13.39
CA SER A 291 0.75 21.22 12.85
C SER A 291 0.91 20.14 11.77
N LEU A 292 2.01 20.17 11.01
CA LEU A 292 2.29 19.20 9.94
C LEU A 292 3.07 17.97 10.43
N MET A 293 3.88 18.11 11.46
CA MET A 293 4.83 17.08 11.90
C MET A 293 4.45 16.41 13.23
N THR A 294 3.71 17.09 14.10
CA THR A 294 3.40 16.61 15.46
C THR A 294 1.91 16.48 15.70
N ASP A 295 1.12 17.51 15.37
CA ASP A 295 -0.33 17.52 15.61
C ASP A 295 -1.08 16.82 14.45
N VAL A 296 -0.68 15.60 14.12
CA VAL A 296 -1.25 14.80 13.03
C VAL A 296 -2.40 13.92 13.52
N PRO A 297 -3.47 13.72 12.72
CA PRO A 297 -4.55 12.82 13.11
C PRO A 297 -4.12 11.36 12.94
N ASP A 298 -4.40 10.53 13.94
CA ASP A 298 -4.14 9.09 13.88
C ASP A 298 -5.06 8.41 12.87
N LEU A 299 -4.46 7.57 12.04
CA LEU A 299 -5.19 6.79 11.07
C LEU A 299 -6.03 5.73 11.80
N PRO A 300 -7.36 5.69 11.61
CA PRO A 300 -8.20 4.75 12.35
C PRO A 300 -7.95 3.32 11.88
N ASN A 301 -7.96 2.38 12.82
CA ASN A 301 -7.93 0.96 12.50
C ASN A 301 -9.28 0.50 11.96
N PHE A 302 -9.27 -0.57 11.17
CA PHE A 302 -10.51 -1.29 10.86
C PHE A 302 -11.12 -1.83 12.15
N SER A 303 -12.39 -1.54 12.36
CA SER A 303 -13.13 -1.93 13.55
C SER A 303 -13.62 -3.37 13.46
N ARG A 304 -14.72 -3.59 12.73
CA ARG A 304 -15.37 -4.86 12.41
C ARG A 304 -16.51 -4.63 11.42
N PHE A 305 -16.97 -5.70 10.78
CA PHE A 305 -18.27 -5.70 10.12
C PHE A 305 -19.41 -5.78 11.16
N HIS A 306 -20.52 -5.12 10.86
CA HIS A 306 -21.77 -5.27 11.61
C HIS A 306 -22.28 -6.72 11.48
N ASP A 307 -22.92 -7.25 12.51
CA ASP A 307 -23.30 -8.67 12.62
C ASP A 307 -24.19 -9.14 11.46
N GLY A 308 -25.07 -8.27 10.96
CA GLY A 308 -25.89 -8.52 9.76
C GLY A 308 -25.10 -8.73 8.45
N PHE A 309 -23.80 -8.43 8.43
CA PHE A 309 -22.89 -8.69 7.31
C PHE A 309 -21.85 -9.76 7.67
N ARG A 310 -22.11 -10.58 8.69
CA ARG A 310 -21.24 -11.65 9.13
C ARG A 310 -21.97 -12.97 9.09
N GLY A 311 -21.35 -13.97 8.46
CA GLY A 311 -21.89 -15.34 8.46
C GLY A 311 -21.67 -16.08 9.78
N ASP A 312 -20.69 -15.60 10.54
CA ASP A 312 -20.13 -16.18 11.77
C ASP A 312 -20.38 -15.26 12.99
N ALA A 313 -21.39 -14.39 12.95
CA ALA A 313 -21.60 -13.35 13.96
C ALA A 313 -21.47 -13.91 15.39
N GLY A 314 -20.42 -13.48 16.12
CA GLY A 314 -20.07 -13.99 17.45
C GLY A 314 -18.86 -14.94 17.52
N GLU A 315 -18.22 -15.28 16.40
CA GLU A 315 -16.97 -16.06 16.35
C GLU A 315 -15.70 -15.18 16.25
N LYS A 316 -14.53 -15.82 16.21
CA LYS A 316 -13.21 -15.20 16.41
C LYS A 316 -12.65 -14.40 15.22
N THR A 317 -13.23 -14.51 14.02
CA THR A 317 -12.67 -13.82 12.84
C THR A 317 -13.28 -12.43 12.67
N ASN A 318 -12.54 -11.50 12.04
CA ASN A 318 -13.03 -10.16 11.67
C ASN A 318 -13.57 -10.12 10.23
N GLU A 319 -13.73 -11.28 9.61
CA GLU A 319 -14.29 -11.42 8.26
C GLU A 319 -15.73 -10.93 8.18
N GLY A 320 -16.12 -10.48 6.99
CA GLY A 320 -17.50 -10.08 6.72
C GLY A 320 -17.77 -9.96 5.22
N ASP A 321 -19.05 -9.95 4.90
CA ASP A 321 -19.59 -9.87 3.55
C ASP A 321 -19.68 -8.42 3.08
N ILE A 322 -18.54 -7.89 2.66
CA ILE A 322 -18.44 -6.56 2.06
C ILE A 322 -19.33 -6.40 0.82
N ARG A 323 -19.61 -7.50 0.08
CA ARG A 323 -20.42 -7.46 -1.14
C ARG A 323 -21.88 -7.18 -0.78
N SER A 324 -22.42 -7.88 0.20
CA SER A 324 -23.77 -7.60 0.71
C SER A 324 -23.86 -6.21 1.33
N GLY A 325 -22.84 -5.77 2.09
CA GLY A 325 -22.73 -4.40 2.58
C GLY A 325 -22.76 -3.35 1.46
N PHE A 326 -22.02 -3.60 0.37
CA PHE A 326 -21.98 -2.72 -0.80
C PHE A 326 -23.33 -2.62 -1.50
N TYR A 327 -24.03 -3.75 -1.70
CA TYR A 327 -25.35 -3.75 -2.32
C TYR A 327 -26.47 -3.25 -1.40
N ALA A 328 -26.31 -3.30 -0.08
CA ALA A 328 -27.25 -2.68 0.85
C ALA A 328 -27.42 -1.17 0.57
N ALA A 329 -26.34 -0.52 0.11
CA ALA A 329 -26.33 0.89 -0.24
C ALA A 329 -27.17 1.25 -1.48
N TYR A 330 -27.57 0.25 -2.29
CA TYR A 330 -28.37 0.47 -3.50
C TYR A 330 -29.84 0.67 -3.16
N ASN A 331 -30.29 0.17 -2.00
CA ASN A 331 -31.62 0.46 -1.48
C ASN A 331 -31.61 1.81 -0.78
N THR A 332 -32.01 2.87 -1.48
CA THR A 332 -32.07 4.24 -0.95
C THR A 332 -32.94 4.36 0.30
N ALA A 333 -34.07 3.65 0.36
CA ALA A 333 -34.94 3.64 1.53
C ALA A 333 -34.30 2.98 2.76
N GLY A 334 -33.32 2.09 2.55
CA GLY A 334 -32.52 1.47 3.60
C GLY A 334 -31.31 2.28 4.04
N CYS A 335 -31.10 3.48 3.49
CA CYS A 335 -29.97 4.34 3.81
C CYS A 335 -30.42 5.62 4.51
N GLU A 336 -29.54 6.17 5.33
CA GLU A 336 -29.65 7.50 5.90
C GLU A 336 -28.36 8.29 5.70
N PHE A 337 -28.44 9.60 5.88
CA PHE A 337 -27.31 10.50 5.80
C PHE A 337 -27.23 11.31 7.08
N ILE A 338 -26.06 11.36 7.69
CA ILE A 338 -25.83 12.15 8.90
C ILE A 338 -24.58 13.00 8.69
N ARG A 339 -24.72 14.31 8.83
CA ARG A 339 -23.59 15.24 8.68
C ARG A 339 -22.53 14.97 9.74
N LEU A 340 -21.26 15.12 9.35
CA LEU A 340 -20.14 14.78 10.23
C LEU A 340 -20.12 15.61 11.54
N ALA A 341 -20.60 16.85 11.48
CA ALA A 341 -20.70 17.74 12.64
C ALA A 341 -22.06 17.68 13.36
N ASP A 342 -22.97 16.79 12.94
CA ASP A 342 -24.27 16.62 13.58
C ASP A 342 -24.10 15.96 14.96
N ALA A 343 -24.74 16.52 15.98
CA ALA A 343 -24.74 15.97 17.34
C ALA A 343 -25.34 14.56 17.40
N GLU A 344 -26.12 14.18 16.39
CA GLU A 344 -26.63 12.83 16.20
C GLU A 344 -25.53 11.78 16.12
N ILE A 345 -24.39 12.06 15.46
CA ILE A 345 -23.25 11.13 15.41
C ILE A 345 -22.72 10.88 16.81
N ASP A 346 -22.47 11.94 17.57
CA ASP A 346 -21.91 11.86 18.91
C ASP A 346 -22.86 11.16 19.89
N ARG A 347 -24.17 11.38 19.73
CA ARG A 347 -25.19 10.66 20.50
C ARG A 347 -25.19 9.17 20.20
N ARG A 348 -25.13 8.78 18.91
CA ARG A 348 -25.14 7.38 18.49
C ARG A 348 -23.89 6.63 18.93
N LEU A 349 -22.72 7.23 18.78
CA LEU A 349 -21.47 6.65 19.24
C LEU A 349 -21.45 6.37 20.77
N LYS A 350 -22.19 7.18 21.55
CA LYS A 350 -22.27 7.00 23.01
C LYS A 350 -23.32 6.00 23.46
N SER A 351 -24.48 5.97 22.82
CA SER A 351 -25.66 5.27 23.36
C SER A 351 -26.73 4.88 22.34
N GLY A 352 -26.51 5.14 21.04
CA GLY A 352 -27.50 4.87 20.01
C GLY A 352 -27.18 3.60 19.22
N PRO A 353 -27.96 3.32 18.16
CA PRO A 353 -27.67 2.23 17.26
C PRO A 353 -26.32 2.45 16.57
N GLU A 354 -25.65 1.35 16.22
CA GLU A 354 -24.38 1.39 15.53
C GLU A 354 -24.48 2.17 14.21
N LEU A 355 -23.48 3.01 13.96
CA LEU A 355 -23.29 3.68 12.68
C LEU A 355 -22.63 2.69 11.71
N VAL A 356 -23.33 2.25 10.68
CA VAL A 356 -22.77 1.28 9.71
C VAL A 356 -22.57 1.94 8.37
N SER A 357 -21.34 1.95 7.88
CA SER A 357 -21.02 2.60 6.60
C SER A 357 -21.74 1.89 5.45
N ALA A 358 -22.40 2.65 4.57
CA ALA A 358 -22.99 2.11 3.35
C ALA A 358 -22.04 2.20 2.14
N SER A 359 -20.96 2.97 2.23
CA SER A 359 -20.07 3.21 1.09
C SER A 359 -18.61 3.09 1.49
N PHE A 360 -17.75 2.98 0.47
CA PHE A 360 -16.35 3.28 0.67
C PHE A 360 -16.19 4.77 0.94
N VAL A 361 -15.43 5.13 1.97
CA VAL A 361 -14.99 6.52 2.21
C VAL A 361 -13.47 6.55 2.10
N ILE A 362 -12.96 7.29 1.11
CA ILE A 362 -11.56 7.26 0.71
C ILE A 362 -11.03 8.71 0.64
N PRO A 363 -10.44 9.24 1.72
CA PRO A 363 -9.79 10.54 1.71
C PRO A 363 -8.45 10.50 0.96
N TYR A 364 -8.15 11.57 0.23
CA TYR A 364 -6.88 11.75 -0.46
C TYR A 364 -6.13 13.00 0.05
N PRO A 365 -4.91 12.83 0.60
CA PRO A 365 -4.27 11.59 1.05
C PRO A 365 -4.98 10.92 2.25
N PRO A 366 -4.73 9.62 2.54
CA PRO A 366 -3.73 8.72 1.95
C PRO A 366 -4.17 7.92 0.71
N GLY A 367 -5.45 7.98 0.34
CA GLY A 367 -5.99 7.31 -0.84
C GLY A 367 -6.29 5.82 -0.65
N PHE A 368 -6.61 5.41 0.58
CA PHE A 368 -7.11 4.08 0.90
C PHE A 368 -8.42 4.20 1.72
N PRO A 369 -9.29 3.18 1.71
CA PRO A 369 -10.57 3.24 2.43
C PRO A 369 -10.38 3.28 3.94
N ILE A 370 -10.88 4.35 4.57
CA ILE A 370 -11.00 4.44 6.05
C ILE A 370 -12.35 3.92 6.53
N MET A 371 -13.31 3.79 5.62
CA MET A 371 -14.59 3.11 5.83
C MET A 371 -14.85 2.20 4.64
N VAL A 372 -15.33 1.00 4.90
CA VAL A 372 -15.84 0.07 3.89
C VAL A 372 -17.32 -0.23 4.12
N PRO A 373 -18.09 -0.59 3.08
CA PRO A 373 -19.49 -0.95 3.25
C PRO A 373 -19.68 -2.10 4.25
N GLY A 374 -20.62 -1.92 5.18
CA GLY A 374 -20.91 -2.88 6.25
C GLY A 374 -20.04 -2.75 7.50
N GLN A 375 -19.03 -1.86 7.50
CA GLN A 375 -18.19 -1.60 8.67
C GLN A 375 -18.93 -0.76 9.73
N VAL A 376 -18.76 -1.12 11.00
CA VAL A 376 -19.20 -0.29 12.13
C VAL A 376 -18.24 0.89 12.33
N ILE A 377 -18.74 2.11 12.31
CA ILE A 377 -17.95 3.33 12.45
C ILE A 377 -17.66 3.60 13.93
N THR A 378 -16.41 3.92 14.26
CA THR A 378 -15.96 4.21 15.63
C THR A 378 -15.72 5.70 15.87
N GLN A 379 -15.57 6.09 17.13
CA GLN A 379 -15.18 7.46 17.52
C GLN A 379 -13.89 7.89 16.83
N GLU A 380 -12.87 7.02 16.80
CA GLU A 380 -11.59 7.27 16.14
C GLU A 380 -11.77 7.62 14.66
N THR A 381 -12.67 6.92 13.97
CA THR A 381 -12.93 7.17 12.54
C THR A 381 -13.58 8.53 12.32
N ILE A 382 -14.52 8.91 13.20
CA ILE A 382 -15.18 10.22 13.15
C ILE A 382 -14.21 11.35 13.51
N ASP A 383 -13.38 11.16 14.54
CA ASP A 383 -12.37 12.14 14.95
C ASP A 383 -11.34 12.37 13.85
N PHE A 384 -10.89 11.30 13.19
CA PHE A 384 -10.02 11.39 12.02
C PHE A 384 -10.70 12.21 10.91
N MET A 385 -11.95 11.87 10.55
CA MET A 385 -12.70 12.58 9.52
C MET A 385 -12.89 14.07 9.84
N ARG A 386 -13.11 14.43 11.11
CA ARG A 386 -13.27 15.82 11.56
C ARG A 386 -11.97 16.62 11.54
N LYS A 387 -10.82 15.94 11.69
CA LYS A 387 -9.47 16.55 11.65
C LYS A 387 -8.85 16.56 10.24
N LEU A 388 -9.51 15.95 9.25
CA LEU A 388 -9.00 15.92 7.88
C LEU A 388 -9.08 17.31 7.25
N ASP A 389 -7.91 17.87 6.95
CA ASP A 389 -7.78 19.13 6.18
C ASP A 389 -7.85 18.91 4.66
N VAL A 390 -8.26 17.73 4.19
CA VAL A 390 -8.27 17.37 2.77
C VAL A 390 -9.62 17.68 2.12
N LYS A 391 -9.59 18.14 0.87
CA LYS A 391 -10.81 18.51 0.12
C LYS A 391 -11.38 17.36 -0.70
N GLU A 392 -10.55 16.38 -1.07
CA GLU A 392 -10.95 15.26 -1.91
C GLU A 392 -11.19 14.01 -1.05
N ILE A 393 -12.45 13.69 -0.84
CA ILE A 393 -12.88 12.48 -0.11
C ILE A 393 -13.91 11.76 -0.99
N HIS A 394 -13.50 10.65 -1.63
CA HIS A 394 -14.44 9.88 -2.44
C HIS A 394 -15.43 9.13 -1.56
N GLY A 395 -16.69 9.12 -1.99
CA GLY A 395 -17.78 8.46 -1.28
C GLY A 395 -18.29 9.23 -0.05
N TYR A 396 -17.89 10.51 0.10
CA TYR A 396 -18.41 11.43 1.11
C TYR A 396 -18.89 12.72 0.44
N ASP A 397 -20.08 13.19 0.84
CA ASP A 397 -20.62 14.49 0.44
C ASP A 397 -20.76 15.36 1.70
N ALA A 398 -20.14 16.54 1.73
CA ALA A 398 -20.17 17.38 2.92
C ALA A 398 -21.55 18.00 3.24
N LYS A 399 -22.43 18.13 2.24
CA LYS A 399 -23.79 18.68 2.42
C LYS A 399 -24.75 17.63 2.96
N GLU A 400 -24.64 16.39 2.48
CA GLU A 400 -25.48 15.27 2.91
C GLU A 400 -24.91 14.60 4.17
N GLY A 401 -23.59 14.42 4.23
CA GLY A 401 -22.88 13.75 5.31
C GLY A 401 -22.45 12.32 4.96
N LEU A 402 -22.25 11.51 6.00
CA LEU A 402 -21.92 10.10 5.87
C LEU A 402 -23.15 9.32 5.43
N LYS A 403 -23.01 8.50 4.39
CA LYS A 403 -24.05 7.55 3.97
C LYS A 403 -23.98 6.29 4.82
N LEU A 404 -25.05 6.00 5.55
CA LEU A 404 -25.13 4.93 6.52
C LEU A 404 -26.27 3.96 6.17
N VAL A 405 -26.11 2.69 6.56
CA VAL A 405 -27.21 1.72 6.50
C VAL A 405 -28.10 1.95 7.72
N ARG A 406 -29.40 2.14 7.49
CA ARG A 406 -30.39 2.34 8.57
C ARG A 406 -30.47 1.13 9.48
N HIS A 407 -30.67 1.38 10.78
CA HIS A 407 -30.84 0.31 11.76
C HIS A 407 -32.00 -0.64 11.43
N GLU A 408 -33.13 -0.14 10.91
CA GLU A 408 -34.27 -0.98 10.53
C GLU A 408 -33.97 -1.88 9.32
N ALA A 409 -33.09 -1.43 8.42
CA ALA A 409 -32.62 -2.23 7.30
C ALA A 409 -31.66 -3.33 7.77
N LEU A 410 -30.78 -3.01 8.72
CA LEU A 410 -29.86 -3.96 9.34
C LEU A 410 -30.61 -5.07 10.10
N ALA A 411 -31.64 -4.71 10.87
CA ALA A 411 -32.44 -5.67 11.63
C ALA A 411 -33.14 -6.71 10.74
N LYS A 412 -33.55 -6.33 9.52
CA LYS A 412 -34.12 -7.24 8.52
C LYS A 412 -33.07 -8.17 7.90
N MET A 413 -31.80 -7.77 7.89
CA MET A 413 -30.70 -8.56 7.35
C MET A 413 -30.17 -9.57 8.36
N SER A 414 -30.03 -9.19 9.63
CA SER A 414 -29.61 -10.08 10.72
C SER A 414 -30.59 -11.23 11.00
N GLY A 415 -31.85 -11.11 10.53
CA GLY A 415 -32.83 -12.20 10.57
C GLY A 415 -32.73 -13.22 9.42
N ARG A 416 -31.86 -12.99 8.42
CA ARG A 416 -31.60 -13.95 7.34
C ARG A 416 -30.41 -14.83 7.72
N GLN A 417 -30.62 -16.14 7.85
CA GLN A 417 -29.50 -17.09 7.89
C GLN A 417 -28.63 -16.89 6.63
N PRO A 418 -27.29 -16.94 6.77
CA PRO A 418 -26.41 -16.89 5.61
C PRO A 418 -26.78 -18.01 4.64
N ALA A 419 -26.86 -17.70 3.35
CA ALA A 419 -26.96 -18.74 2.34
C ALA A 419 -25.75 -19.68 2.51
N ALA A 420 -26.02 -20.99 2.67
CA ALA A 420 -24.98 -21.97 2.88
C ALA A 420 -23.87 -21.81 1.83
N ALA A 421 -22.62 -21.66 2.28
CA ALA A 421 -21.46 -21.62 1.40
C ALA A 421 -21.53 -22.84 0.46
N PRO A 422 -21.29 -22.68 -0.85
CA PRO A 422 -21.27 -23.80 -1.76
C PRO A 422 -20.22 -24.80 -1.25
N LYS A 423 -20.66 -25.99 -0.87
CA LYS A 423 -19.77 -27.08 -0.49
C LYS A 423 -18.88 -27.38 -1.70
N LEU A 424 -17.63 -26.94 -1.66
CA LEU A 424 -16.58 -27.44 -2.54
C LEU A 424 -16.54 -28.95 -2.31
N LYS A 425 -17.05 -29.72 -3.29
CA LYS A 425 -16.92 -31.18 -3.26
C LYS A 425 -15.44 -31.48 -3.22
N SER A 426 -14.96 -32.03 -2.10
CA SER A 426 -13.69 -32.71 -2.06
C SER A 426 -13.69 -33.73 -3.19
N ALA A 427 -12.74 -33.61 -4.11
CA ALA A 427 -12.48 -34.66 -5.09
C ALA A 427 -11.93 -35.88 -4.33
N GLY A 428 -12.85 -36.64 -3.73
CA GLY A 428 -12.55 -37.95 -3.16
C GLY A 428 -12.31 -38.91 -4.31
N GLY A 429 -11.05 -39.27 -4.52
CA GLY A 429 -10.68 -40.40 -5.34
C GLY A 429 -11.38 -41.66 -4.82
N LYS A 430 -12.01 -42.39 -5.74
CA LYS A 430 -12.29 -43.81 -5.52
C LYS A 430 -11.07 -44.59 -5.97
N SER A 431 -10.68 -45.52 -5.09
CA SER A 431 -9.63 -46.53 -5.23
C SER A 431 -9.62 -47.24 -6.57
#